data_AF-A0A660YGN0-F1
#
_entry.id   AF-A0A660YGN0-F1
#
_cell.length_a   1.000
_cell.length_b   1.000
_cell.length_c   1.000
_cell.angle_alpha   90.00
_cell.angle_beta   90.00
_cell.angle_gamma   90.00
#
_symmetry.space_group_name_H-M   'P 1'
#
loop_
_entity.id
_entity.type
_entity.pdbx_description
1 polymer ?
#
loop_
_entity_poly.entity_id
_entity_poly.type
_entity_poly.pdbx_seq_one_letter_code
_entity_poly.pdbx_strand_id
1 'polypeptide(L)'
;MIESSSDIYLMPGDLKGPPHRLESNADYAADSWHSWSSNSKWLVFASKREDGIYARLYFTHIDEEGRASPPVRLPVKGEITKSFNIPELLSDASRLKERKLFDAFKLEAPAVSVKGE
;
A
#
# COMPACT_ATOMS: atom_id res chain seq x y z
N MET A 1 21.37 4.36 -13.04
CA MET A 1 20.70 5.14 -11.98
C MET A 1 19.22 5.05 -12.28
N ILE A 2 18.42 4.50 -11.38
CA ILE A 2 16.97 4.36 -11.62
C ILE A 2 16.35 5.72 -11.33
N GLU A 3 15.62 6.26 -12.29
CA GLU A 3 14.85 7.50 -12.08
C GLU A 3 13.71 7.22 -11.10
N SER A 4 13.41 8.18 -10.22
CA SER A 4 12.24 8.07 -9.36
C SER A 4 10.98 8.08 -10.24
N SER A 5 10.28 6.96 -10.33
CA SER A 5 9.05 6.89 -11.12
C SER A 5 7.82 7.30 -10.32
N SER A 6 7.92 7.43 -8.99
CA SER A 6 6.79 7.73 -8.12
C SER A 6 7.22 8.24 -6.74
N ASP A 7 6.47 9.20 -6.21
CA ASP A 7 6.55 9.74 -4.87
C ASP A 7 5.19 9.65 -4.18
N ILE A 8 5.19 9.51 -2.85
CA ILE A 8 3.99 9.59 -2.01
C ILE A 8 3.80 11.02 -1.53
N TYR A 9 2.58 11.55 -1.63
CA TYR A 9 2.19 12.84 -1.06
C TYR A 9 1.13 12.62 0.02
N LEU A 10 1.22 13.40 1.09
CA LEU A 10 0.22 13.46 2.15
C LEU A 10 -0.67 14.66 1.95
N MET A 11 -1.96 14.50 2.25
CA MET A 11 -2.94 15.58 2.22
C MET A 11 -3.50 15.79 3.63
N PRO A 12 -3.63 17.04 4.11
CA PRO A 12 -4.29 17.31 5.39
C PRO A 12 -5.70 16.72 5.41
N GLY A 13 -6.08 16.07 6.52
CA GLY A 13 -7.37 15.38 6.63
C GLY A 13 -8.58 16.31 6.65
N ASP A 14 -8.40 17.59 7.02
CA ASP A 14 -9.42 18.64 6.93
C ASP A 14 -9.47 19.31 5.54
N LEU A 15 -8.61 18.87 4.62
CA LEU A 15 -8.45 19.38 3.26
C LEU A 15 -8.07 20.88 3.19
N LYS A 16 -7.58 21.45 4.30
CA LYS A 16 -7.12 22.83 4.34
C LYS A 16 -5.62 22.87 4.13
N GLY A 17 -5.23 23.38 2.98
CA GLY A 17 -3.82 23.50 2.60
C GLY A 17 -3.42 22.53 1.50
N PRO A 18 -2.24 22.73 0.91
CA PRO A 18 -1.76 21.90 -0.18
C PRO A 18 -1.32 20.53 0.35
N PRO A 19 -1.36 19.47 -0.49
CA PRO A 19 -0.63 18.25 -0.18
C PRO A 19 0.88 18.53 -0.12
N HIS A 20 1.59 17.80 0.71
CA HIS A 20 3.06 17.85 0.81
C HIS A 20 3.69 16.51 0.50
N ARG A 21 4.92 16.54 -0.02
CA ARG A 21 5.68 15.32 -0.33
C ARG A 21 6.05 14.63 0.98
N LEU A 22 5.85 13.32 1.05
CA LEU A 22 6.24 12.50 2.20
C LEU A 22 7.77 12.55 2.38
N GLU A 23 8.24 12.89 3.58
CA GLU A 23 9.67 13.05 3.90
C GLU A 23 10.44 11.73 3.78
N SER A 24 9.74 10.61 3.89
CA SER A 24 10.28 9.25 3.76
C SER A 24 10.51 8.79 2.31
N ASN A 25 10.09 9.56 1.30
CA ASN A 25 10.37 9.22 -0.10
C ASN A 25 11.88 9.19 -0.35
N ALA A 26 12.34 8.26 -1.18
CA ALA A 26 13.70 8.19 -1.66
C ALA A 26 13.80 8.82 -3.05
N ASP A 27 14.62 9.86 -3.20
CA ASP A 27 14.75 10.65 -4.44
C ASP A 27 15.26 9.86 -5.66
N TYR A 28 15.75 8.64 -5.45
CA TYR A 28 16.32 7.75 -6.45
C TYR A 28 15.56 6.43 -6.58
N ALA A 29 14.33 6.35 -6.07
CA ALA A 29 13.54 5.13 -6.07
C ALA A 29 12.09 5.37 -6.46
N ALA A 30 11.40 4.28 -6.78
CA ALA A 30 9.96 4.26 -6.89
C ALA A 30 9.36 3.93 -5.53
N ASP A 31 8.74 4.92 -4.90
CA ASP A 31 7.91 4.74 -3.70
C ASP A 31 6.44 4.80 -4.10
N SER A 32 5.71 3.72 -3.88
CA SER A 32 4.33 3.57 -4.33
C SER A 32 3.56 2.66 -3.39
N TRP A 33 2.25 2.53 -3.62
CA TRP A 33 1.30 1.77 -2.82
C TRP A 33 1.47 1.94 -1.31
N HIS A 34 0.62 2.76 -0.71
CA HIS A 34 0.66 3.02 0.72
C HIS A 34 -0.59 2.48 1.40
N SER A 35 -0.45 2.08 2.66
CA SER A 35 -1.58 1.69 3.51
C SER A 35 -1.37 2.26 4.90
N TRP A 36 -2.46 2.76 5.49
CA TRP A 36 -2.47 3.41 6.79
C TRP A 36 -2.87 2.43 7.88
N SER A 37 -2.21 2.52 9.03
CA SER A 37 -2.72 1.89 10.25
C SER A 37 -4.06 2.51 10.65
N SER A 38 -4.93 1.75 11.29
CA SER A 38 -6.24 2.20 11.76
C SER A 38 -6.20 3.37 12.77
N ASN A 39 -5.07 3.62 13.42
CA ASN A 39 -4.89 4.75 14.33
C ASN A 39 -4.25 5.99 13.66
N SER A 40 -4.05 5.96 12.34
CA SER A 40 -3.46 7.05 11.55
C SER A 40 -2.05 7.49 11.98
N LYS A 41 -1.31 6.64 12.71
CA LYS A 41 0.06 6.96 13.17
C LYS A 41 1.16 6.24 12.39
N TRP A 42 0.82 5.23 11.60
CA TRP A 42 1.77 4.48 10.80
C TRP A 42 1.33 4.41 9.34
N LEU A 43 2.32 4.56 8.47
CA LEU A 43 2.19 4.31 7.05
C LEU A 43 3.14 3.16 6.69
N VAL A 44 2.62 2.15 6.00
CA VAL A 44 3.45 1.19 5.27
C VAL A 44 3.40 1.52 3.79
N PHE A 45 4.52 1.41 3.09
CA PHE A 45 4.56 1.61 1.64
C PHE A 45 5.57 0.69 0.95
N ALA A 46 5.36 0.46 -0.34
CA ALA A 46 6.25 -0.31 -1.18
C ALA A 46 7.35 0.58 -1.79
N SER A 47 8.61 0.15 -1.66
CA SER A 47 9.76 0.89 -2.16
C SER A 47 10.74 -0.01 -2.89
N LYS A 48 11.28 0.48 -4.01
CA LYS A 48 12.40 -0.16 -4.73
C LYS A 48 13.77 0.43 -4.36
N ARG A 49 13.90 1.10 -3.21
CA ARG A 49 15.13 1.86 -2.85
C ARG A 49 16.40 1.04 -2.59
N GLU A 50 16.31 -0.28 -2.46
CA GLU A 50 17.49 -1.13 -2.21
C GLU A 50 18.23 -1.49 -3.50
N ASP A 51 17.54 -2.17 -4.40
CA ASP A 51 18.10 -2.74 -5.64
C ASP A 51 17.43 -2.19 -6.90
N GLY A 52 16.33 -1.43 -6.75
CA GLY A 52 15.57 -0.87 -7.86
C GLY A 52 14.69 -1.86 -8.63
N ILE A 53 14.79 -3.15 -8.31
CA ILE A 53 14.11 -4.24 -9.00
C ILE A 53 12.90 -4.68 -8.19
N TYR A 54 13.15 -5.06 -6.94
CA TYR A 54 12.13 -5.63 -6.08
C TYR A 54 11.55 -4.59 -5.12
N ALA A 55 10.22 -4.59 -5.02
CA ALA A 55 9.55 -3.79 -4.00
C ALA A 55 9.70 -4.45 -2.62
N ARG A 56 10.13 -3.65 -1.65
CA ARG A 56 10.25 -3.98 -0.23
C ARG A 56 9.33 -3.08 0.57
N LEU A 57 8.90 -3.54 1.73
CA LEU A 57 8.00 -2.76 2.58
C LEU A 57 8.80 -1.89 3.55
N TYR A 58 8.42 -0.62 3.63
CA TYR A 58 8.97 0.36 4.57
C TYR A 58 7.85 0.94 5.41
N PHE A 59 8.16 1.20 6.67
CA PHE A 59 7.28 1.79 7.66
C PHE A 59 7.78 3.17 8.02
N THR A 60 6.88 4.13 8.13
CA THR A 60 7.16 5.41 8.77
C THR A 60 6.07 5.73 9.79
N HIS A 61 6.47 6.35 10.89
CA HIS A 61 5.54 6.96 11.82
C HIS A 61 5.16 8.36 11.32
N ILE A 62 3.91 8.76 11.52
CA ILE A 62 3.39 10.09 11.23
C ILE A 62 3.05 10.76 12.57
N ASP A 63 3.68 11.91 12.83
CA ASP A 63 3.45 12.68 14.06
C ASP A 63 2.10 13.43 14.06
N GLU A 64 1.86 14.25 15.08
CA GLU A 64 0.60 15.01 15.20
C GLU A 64 0.49 16.14 14.18
N GLU A 65 1.61 16.63 13.68
CA GLU A 65 1.72 17.65 12.65
C GLU A 65 1.68 17.07 11.23
N GLY A 66 1.57 15.75 11.07
CA GLY A 66 1.52 15.07 9.78
C GLY A 66 2.87 14.89 9.10
N ARG A 67 3.98 14.94 9.85
CA ARG A 67 5.34 14.74 9.35
C ARG A 67 5.77 13.29 9.50
N ALA A 68 6.45 12.78 8.48
CA ALA A 68 7.01 11.43 8.51
C ALA A 68 8.36 11.39 9.21
N SER A 69 8.54 10.39 10.06
CA SER A 69 9.86 9.98 10.56
C SER A 69 10.70 9.32 9.46
N PRO A 70 12.01 9.09 9.68
CA PRO A 70 12.79 8.26 8.78
C PRO A 70 12.19 6.86 8.61
N PRO A 71 12.16 6.31 7.38
CA PRO A 71 11.50 5.04 7.12
C PRO A 71 12.35 3.85 7.58
N VAL A 72 11.69 2.83 8.12
CA VAL A 72 12.30 1.57 8.59
C VAL A 72 11.82 0.43 7.71
N ARG A 73 12.77 -0.36 7.18
CA ARG A 73 12.46 -1.53 6.36
C ARG A 73 11.84 -2.64 7.20
N LEU A 74 10.77 -3.26 6.70
CA LEU A 74 10.20 -4.47 7.30
C LEU A 74 11.21 -5.63 7.18
N PRO A 75 11.64 -6.24 8.31
CA PRO A 75 12.54 -7.38 8.25
C PRO A 75 11.80 -8.60 7.69
N VAL A 76 12.34 -9.19 6.63
CA VAL A 76 11.91 -10.48 6.09
C VAL A 76 13.02 -11.49 6.33
N LYS A 77 12.65 -12.67 6.80
CA LYS A 77 13.61 -13.76 7.04
C LYS A 77 13.99 -14.44 5.73
N GLY A 78 15.29 -14.58 5.48
CA GLY A 78 15.84 -15.27 4.32
C GLY A 78 16.04 -14.38 3.09
N GLU A 79 16.42 -14.98 1.98
CA GLU A 79 16.56 -14.25 0.70
C GLU A 79 15.21 -13.82 0.16
N ILE A 80 15.10 -12.54 -0.22
CA ILE A 80 13.85 -11.98 -0.72
C ILE A 80 13.84 -12.05 -2.25
N THR A 81 13.25 -13.12 -2.78
CA THR A 81 13.14 -13.38 -4.22
C THR A 81 11.85 -12.84 -4.86
N LYS A 82 11.01 -12.13 -4.09
CA LYS A 82 9.70 -11.62 -4.53
C LYS A 82 9.55 -10.13 -4.24
N SER A 83 8.69 -9.48 -5.01
CA SER A 83 8.25 -8.09 -4.76
C SER A 83 6.99 -8.08 -3.89
N PHE A 84 6.96 -7.20 -2.90
CA PHE A 84 5.77 -6.94 -2.08
C PHE A 84 5.14 -5.61 -2.52
N ASN A 85 4.20 -5.67 -3.46
CA ASN A 85 3.71 -4.48 -4.17
C ASN A 85 2.42 -3.87 -3.57
N ILE A 86 1.69 -4.63 -2.75
CA ILE A 86 0.36 -4.24 -2.24
C ILE A 86 0.35 -4.49 -0.72
N PRO A 87 1.06 -3.68 0.08
CA PRO A 87 0.94 -3.75 1.52
C PRO A 87 -0.44 -3.26 1.99
N GLU A 88 -1.03 -3.97 2.95
CA GLU A 88 -2.26 -3.54 3.62
C GLU A 88 -2.14 -3.68 5.14
N LEU A 89 -2.45 -2.60 5.86
CA LEU A 89 -2.58 -2.62 7.32
C LEU A 89 -4.03 -2.88 7.70
N LEU A 90 -4.27 -4.05 8.28
CA LEU A 90 -5.60 -4.48 8.71
C LEU A 90 -5.68 -4.47 10.23
N SER A 91 -6.72 -3.83 10.78
CA SER A 91 -7.02 -3.89 12.22
C SER A 91 -7.53 -5.25 12.67
N ASP A 92 -8.10 -6.01 11.73
CA ASP A 92 -8.54 -7.38 11.94
C ASP A 92 -8.03 -8.24 10.78
N ALA A 93 -7.29 -9.29 11.12
CA ALA A 93 -6.80 -10.28 10.18
C ALA A 93 -7.76 -11.48 10.08
N SER A 94 -9.04 -11.30 10.44
CA SER A 94 -10.05 -12.35 10.40
C SER A 94 -9.94 -13.06 9.06
N ARG A 95 -9.54 -14.33 9.14
CA ARG A 95 -9.31 -15.18 7.97
C ARG A 95 -10.67 -15.51 7.36
N LEU A 96 -11.22 -14.56 6.63
CA LEU A 96 -12.34 -14.81 5.74
C LEU A 96 -11.84 -15.85 4.74
N LYS A 97 -12.45 -17.03 4.77
CA LYS A 97 -12.18 -18.03 3.74
C LYS A 97 -12.65 -17.41 2.43
N GLU A 98 -11.74 -17.26 1.48
CA GLU A 98 -12.01 -16.69 0.15
C GLU A 98 -13.30 -17.26 -0.46
N ARG A 99 -13.52 -18.57 -0.29
CA ARG A 99 -14.75 -19.23 -0.72
C ARG A 99 -16.03 -18.67 -0.10
N LYS A 100 -16.03 -18.37 1.21
CA LYS A 100 -17.17 -17.75 1.88
C LYS A 100 -17.44 -16.34 1.37
N LEU A 101 -16.39 -15.60 1.02
CA LEU A 101 -16.52 -14.28 0.41
C LEU A 101 -17.16 -14.40 -0.97
N PHE A 102 -16.63 -15.28 -1.83
CA PHE A 102 -17.17 -15.56 -3.16
C PHE A 102 -18.64 -15.98 -3.12
N ASP A 103 -19.00 -16.92 -2.24
CA ASP A 103 -20.37 -17.40 -2.11
C ASP A 103 -21.33 -16.29 -1.61
N ALA A 104 -20.87 -15.39 -0.73
CA ALA A 104 -21.67 -14.28 -0.21
C ALA A 104 -21.91 -13.15 -1.22
N PHE A 105 -20.93 -12.87 -2.08
CA PHE A 105 -20.99 -11.79 -3.09
C PHE A 105 -21.42 -12.26 -4.47
N LYS A 106 -21.95 -13.49 -4.60
CA LYS A 106 -22.39 -14.04 -5.88
C LYS A 106 -23.64 -13.29 -6.40
N LEU A 107 -23.44 -12.09 -6.92
CA LEU A 107 -24.36 -11.32 -7.76
C LEU A 107 -24.30 -11.85 -9.19
N GLU A 108 -24.51 -13.15 -9.38
CA GLU A 108 -24.78 -13.65 -10.73
C GLU A 108 -26.29 -13.54 -10.96
N ALA A 109 -26.69 -12.58 -11.77
CA ALA A 109 -27.99 -12.68 -12.42
C ALA A 109 -28.02 -14.00 -13.21
N PRO A 110 -29.09 -14.79 -13.13
CA PRO A 110 -29.15 -16.07 -13.84
C PRO A 110 -28.90 -15.82 -15.33
N ALA A 111 -28.01 -16.64 -15.91
CA ALA A 111 -27.70 -16.56 -17.33
C ALA A 111 -29.00 -16.64 -18.14
N VAL A 112 -29.31 -15.57 -18.88
CA VAL A 112 -30.47 -15.54 -19.76
C VAL A 112 -30.08 -16.19 -21.07
N SER A 113 -30.67 -17.34 -21.37
CA SER A 113 -30.51 -17.98 -22.67
C SER A 113 -31.17 -17.13 -23.74
N VAL A 114 -30.37 -16.45 -24.57
CA VAL A 114 -30.87 -15.80 -25.78
C VAL A 114 -31.09 -16.90 -26.82
N LYS A 115 -32.35 -17.17 -27.17
CA LYS A 115 -32.67 -18.03 -28.32
C LYS A 115 -32.20 -17.30 -29.58
N GLY A 116 -31.24 -17.88 -30.30
CA GLY A 116 -30.86 -17.42 -31.64
C GLY A 116 -32.00 -17.67 -32.63
N GLU A 117 -32.25 -16.69 -33.49
CA GLU A 117 -33.09 -16.82 -34.69
C GLU A 117 -32.41 -17.66 -35.77
#